data_AF-A0AAU3V160-F1
#
_entry.id   AF-A0AAU3V160-F1
#
_cell.length_a   1.000
_cell.length_b   1.000
_cell.length_c   1.000
_cell.angle_alpha   90.00
_cell.angle_beta   90.00
_cell.angle_gamma   90.00
#
_symmetry.space_group_name_H-M   'P 1'
#
loop_
_entity.id
_entity.type
_entity.pdbx_description
1 polymer ?
#
loop_
_entity_poly.entity_id
_entity_poly.type
_entity_poly.pdbx_seq_one_letter_code
_entity_poly.pdbx_strand_id
1 'polypeptide(L)' 'MGSVRMLPTPVTGVRLADAAKMFLDTFVMRNTRATYAAALVRLVADFGPDTNVALLAGEPDRVAGWFTFVGATSRPRRST' A
#
# COMPACT_ATOMS: atom_id res chain seq x y z
N MET A 1 18.25 -3.08 -11.10
CA MET A 1 16.83 -2.82 -10.82
C MET A 1 16.17 -4.16 -10.56
N GLY A 2 15.65 -4.39 -9.35
CA GLY A 2 15.16 -5.71 -8.93
C GLY A 2 13.74 -5.96 -9.42
N SER A 3 13.54 -7.02 -10.21
CA SER A 3 12.24 -7.44 -10.70
C SER A 3 11.34 -7.84 -9.51
N VAL A 4 10.23 -7.13 -9.35
CA VAL A 4 9.18 -7.51 -8.40
C VAL A 4 8.61 -8.85 -8.89
N ARG A 5 8.80 -9.92 -8.12
CA ARG A 5 8.21 -11.22 -8.42
C ARG A 5 6.70 -11.10 -8.23
N MET A 6 5.96 -11.14 -9.33
CA MET A 6 4.51 -11.34 -9.26
C MET A 6 4.24 -12.72 -8.65
N LEU A 7 3.30 -12.77 -7.70
CA LEU A 7 2.83 -14.03 -7.14
C LEU A 7 2.27 -14.90 -8.29
N PRO A 8 2.59 -16.21 -8.33
CA PRO A 8 2.21 -17.11 -9.43
C PRO A 8 0.69 -17.27 -9.58
N THR A 9 -0.07 -16.89 -8.56
CA THR A 9 -1.53 -16.85 -8.60
C THR A 9 -1.96 -15.44 -8.20
N PRO A 10 -2.68 -14.68 -9.05
CA PRO A 10 -3.32 -13.46 -8.62
C PRO A 10 -4.31 -13.83 -7.50
N VAL A 11 -4.10 -13.26 -6.32
CA VAL A 11 -5.01 -13.46 -5.19
C VAL A 11 -6.29 -12.68 -5.49
N THR A 12 -7.23 -13.31 -6.18
CA THR A 12 -8.50 -12.71 -6.59
C THR A 12 -9.49 -12.71 -5.41
N GLY A 13 -10.18 -11.59 -5.20
CA GLY A 13 -11.27 -11.50 -4.22
C GLY A 13 -10.87 -10.99 -2.84
N VAL A 14 -9.59 -10.66 -2.62
CA VAL A 14 -9.17 -9.99 -1.39
C VAL A 14 -9.43 -8.49 -1.53
N ARG A 15 -10.18 -7.93 -0.58
CA ARG A 15 -10.44 -6.49 -0.50
C ARG A 15 -9.22 -5.78 0.04
N LEU A 16 -8.92 -4.59 -0.48
CA LEU A 16 -7.78 -3.79 -0.07
C LEU A 16 -7.79 -3.50 1.44
N ALA A 17 -8.95 -3.23 2.01
CA ALA A 17 -9.10 -3.01 3.46
C ALA A 17 -8.71 -4.26 4.28
N ASP A 18 -9.11 -5.46 3.84
CA ASP A 18 -8.78 -6.71 4.52
C ASP A 18 -7.29 -7.02 4.40
N ALA A 19 -6.71 -6.83 3.21
CA ALA A 19 -5.28 -7.00 3.00
C ALA A 19 -4.45 -6.04 3.87
N ALA A 20 -4.84 -4.76 3.94
CA ALA A 20 -4.18 -3.78 4.78
C ALA A 20 -4.24 -4.17 6.26
N LYS A 21 -5.40 -4.66 6.73
CA LYS A 21 -5.57 -5.14 8.10
C LYS A 21 -4.69 -6.35 8.40
N MET A 22 -4.68 -7.36 7.53
CA MET A 22 -3.85 -8.56 7.68
C MET A 22 -2.36 -8.21 7.70
N PHE A 23 -1.90 -7.31 6.83
CA PHE A 23 -0.51 -6.86 6.80
C PHE A 23 -0.11 -6.16 8.10
N LEU A 24 -0.95 -5.27 8.63
CA LEU A 24 -0.66 -4.58 9.89
C LEU A 24 -0.62 -5.53 11.10
N ASP A 25 -1.37 -6.63 11.06
CA ASP A 25 -1.39 -7.63 12.12
C ASP A 25 -0.07 -8.41 12.22
N THR A 26 0.73 -8.45 11.14
CA THR A 26 2.06 -9.10 11.14
C THR A 26 3.09 -8.36 12.01
N PHE A 27 2.86 -7.08 12.33
CA PHE A 27 3.79 -6.27 13.11
C PHE A 27 3.46 -6.35 14.61
N VAL A 28 4.34 -7.03 15.35
CA VAL A 28 4.29 -7.07 16.83
C VAL A 28 4.63 -5.72 17.46
N MET A 29 5.53 -4.94 16.83
CA MET A 29 5.91 -3.60 17.31
C MET A 29 4.87 -2.54 16.95
N ARG A 30 4.31 -1.91 17.98
CA ARG A 30 3.28 -0.87 17.84
C ARG A 30 3.72 0.34 17.02
N ASN A 31 4.96 0.79 17.18
CA ASN A 31 5.47 1.97 16.46
C ASN A 31 5.53 1.72 14.96
N THR A 32 6.09 0.58 14.54
CA THR A 32 6.15 0.16 13.14
C THR A 32 4.74 0.00 12.57
N ARG A 33 3.85 -0.68 13.29
CA ARG A 33 2.44 -0.83 12.91
C ARG A 33 1.76 0.53 12.70
N ALA A 34 1.98 1.50 13.58
CA ALA A 34 1.37 2.82 13.48
C ALA A 34 1.86 3.60 12.25
N THR A 35 3.16 3.55 11.95
CA THR A 35 3.72 4.20 10.77
C THR A 35 3.13 3.62 9.48
N TYR A 36 3.04 2.29 9.36
CA TYR A 36 2.43 1.68 8.19
C TYR A 36 0.91 1.88 8.14
N ALA A 37 0.23 1.96 9.28
CA ALA A 37 -1.21 2.20 9.34
C ALA A 37 -1.59 3.54 8.72
N ALA A 38 -0.82 4.60 8.96
CA ALA A 38 -1.09 5.91 8.37
C ALA A 38 -1.08 5.87 6.82
N ALA A 39 -0.08 5.19 6.24
CA ALA A 39 0.03 5.04 4.79
C ALA A 39 -1.07 4.15 4.21
N LEU A 40 -1.39 3.03 4.87
CA LEU A 40 -2.40 2.08 4.39
C LEU A 40 -3.83 2.59 4.54
N VAL A 41 -4.14 3.37 5.58
CA VAL A 41 -5.43 4.07 5.71
C VAL A 41 -5.64 5.04 4.56
N ARG A 42 -4.60 5.80 4.18
CA ARG A 42 -4.64 6.70 3.03
C ARG A 42 -4.85 5.94 1.73
N LEU A 43 -4.13 4.84 1.53
CA LEU A 43 -4.26 3.98 0.34
C LEU A 43 -5.69 3.43 0.19
N VAL A 44 -6.29 2.94 1.28
CA VAL A 44 -7.67 2.44 1.31
C VAL A 44 -8.68 3.56 1.00
N ALA A 45 -8.45 4.77 1.51
CA ALA A 45 -9.32 5.91 1.23
C ALA A 45 -9.25 6.36 -0.24
N ASP A 46 -8.05 6.37 -0.84
CA ASP A 46 -7.84 6.86 -2.21
C ASP A 46 -8.23 5.82 -3.28
N PHE A 47 -7.98 4.53 -3.04
CA PHE A 47 -8.30 3.45 -3.99
C PHE A 47 -9.66 2.79 -3.74
N GLY A 48 -10.25 2.98 -2.56
CA GLY A 48 -11.50 2.35 -2.15
C GLY A 48 -11.27 1.03 -1.36
N PRO A 49 -12.08 0.76 -0.31
CA PRO A 49 -11.88 -0.38 0.58
C PRO A 49 -12.14 -1.74 -0.07
N ASP A 50 -13.10 -1.80 -1.01
CA ASP A 50 -13.50 -3.03 -1.71
C ASP A 50 -12.67 -3.31 -2.97
N THR A 51 -11.69 -2.46 -3.27
CA THR A 51 -10.80 -2.66 -4.41
C THR A 51 -10.05 -3.97 -4.28
N ASN A 52 -10.13 -4.80 -5.32
CA ASN A 52 -9.46 -6.09 -5.35
C ASN A 52 -7.94 -5.87 -5.49
N VAL A 53 -7.15 -6.43 -4.57
CA VAL A 53 -5.70 -6.26 -4.57
C VAL A 53 -5.05 -6.79 -5.86
N ALA A 54 -5.67 -7.76 -6.53
CA ALA A 54 -5.19 -8.25 -7.82
C ALA A 54 -5.27 -7.19 -8.93
N LEU A 55 -6.20 -6.22 -8.84
CA LEU A 55 -6.29 -5.11 -9.79
C LEU A 55 -5.15 -4.10 -9.60
N LEU A 56 -4.69 -3.92 -8.36
CA LEU A 56 -3.49 -3.12 -8.07
C LEU A 56 -2.23 -3.71 -8.71
N ALA A 57 -2.15 -5.04 -8.79
CA ALA A 57 -1.06 -5.72 -9.50
C ALA A 57 -1.16 -5.58 -11.02
N GLY A 58 -2.37 -5.39 -11.56
CA GLY A 58 -2.63 -5.14 -12.98
C GLY A 58 -2.37 -3.71 -13.45
N GLU A 59 -2.31 -2.74 -12.52
CA GLU A 59 -2.04 -1.32 -12.80
C GLU A 59 -0.78 -0.80 -12.06
N PRO A 60 0.41 -1.40 -12.28
CA PRO A 60 1.60 -1.08 -11.49
C PRO A 60 2.03 0.40 -11.61
N ASP A 61 1.84 1.03 -12.78
CA ASP A 61 2.15 2.45 -12.98
C ASP A 61 1.23 3.38 -12.18
N ARG A 62 -0.05 3.02 -12.04
CA ARG A 62 -1.02 3.79 -11.25
C ARG A 62 -0.67 3.73 -9.77
N VAL A 63 -0.28 2.55 -9.28
CA VAL A 63 0.14 2.34 -7.88
C VAL A 63 1.48 3.04 -7.61
N ALA A 64 2.45 2.92 -8.52
CA ALA A 64 3.75 3.59 -8.41
C ALA A 64 3.61 5.12 -8.44
N GLY A 65 2.75 5.65 -9.31
CA GLY A 65 2.41 7.07 -9.38
C GLY A 65 1.81 7.59 -8.08
N TRP A 66 0.87 6.85 -7.48
CA TRP A 66 0.30 7.18 -6.17
C TRP A 66 1.36 7.21 -5.07
N PHE A 67 2.24 6.19 -5.00
CA PHE A 67 3.34 6.18 -4.02
C PHE A 67 4.31 7.34 -4.20
N THR A 68 4.58 7.74 -5.44
CA THR A 68 5.47 8.87 -5.75
C THR A 68 4.85 10.20 -5.32
N PHE A 69 3.56 10.39 -5.58
CA PHE A 69 2.84 11.63 -5.26
C PHE A 69 2.54 11.79 -3.75
N VAL A 70 2.05 10.73 -3.10
CA VAL A 70 1.76 10.73 -1.65
C VAL A 70 3.05 10.68 -0.82
N GLY A 71 4.07 9.94 -1.29
CA GLY A 71 5.38 9.89 -0.65
C GLY A 71 6.12 11.23 -0.72
N ALA A 72 5.98 11.99 -1.82
CA ALA A 72 6.54 13.33 -1.94
C ALA A 72 5.88 14.35 -1.01
N THR A 73 4.56 14.25 -0.80
CA THR A 73 3.79 15.14 0.09
C THR A 73 3.96 14.82 1.58
N SER A 74 4.38 13.58 1.92
CA SER A 74 4.63 13.15 3.29
C SER A 74 6.06 13.40 3.77
N ARG A 75 6.96 13.87 2.90
CA ARG A 75 8.36 14.16 3.24
C ARG A 75 8.42 15.57 3.87
N PRO A 76 8.88 15.74 5.12
CA PRO A 76 9.16 17.08 5.63
C PRO A 76 10.22 17.70 4.73
N ARG A 77 9.90 18.88 4.18
CA ARG A 77 10.82 19.72 3.42
C ARG A 77 12.02 19.97 4.35
N ARG A 78 13.14 19.30 4.11
CA ARG A 78 14.39 19.62 4.80
C ARG A 78 14.77 21.02 4.36
N SER A 79 14.60 21.98 5.25
CA SER A 79 15.25 23.27 5.17
C SER A 79 16.75 23.02 5.27
N THR A 80 17.47 23.34 4.21
CA THR A 80 18.92 23.58 4.24
C THR A 80 19.17 24.96 4.81
#